data_AF-A0A2U3LVZ0-F1
#
_entry.id   AF-A0A2U3LVZ0-F1
#
_cell.length_a   1.000
_cell.length_b   1.000
_cell.length_c   1.000
_cell.angle_alpha   90.00
_cell.angle_beta   90.00
_cell.angle_gamma   90.00
#
_symmetry.space_group_name_H-M   'P 1'
#
loop_
_entity.id
_entity.type
_entity.pdbx_description
1 polymer ?
#
loop_
_entity_poly.entity_id
_entity_poly.type
_entity_poly.pdbx_seq_one_letter_code
_entity_poly.pdbx_strand_id
1 'polypeptide(L)'
;MNPLTLELLTWIASRPRTYAETMEAWRTNCPRHPVWEDACIEGLVEVVDSGPTSTVVLTPRGNAALAAPPLSLSPPSLDGQ
;
A
#
# COMPACT_ATOMS: atom_id res chain seq x y z
N MET A 1 8.89 8.72 -8.30
CA MET A 1 7.88 8.18 -7.37
C MET A 1 6.57 8.07 -8.14
N ASN A 2 6.05 6.85 -8.28
CA ASN A 2 4.86 6.58 -9.08
C ASN A 2 3.57 6.99 -8.34
N PRO A 3 2.55 7.49 -9.04
CA PRO A 3 1.27 7.86 -8.42
C PRO A 3 0.60 6.65 -7.73
N LEU A 4 0.73 5.45 -8.31
CA LEU A 4 0.21 4.21 -7.72
C LEU A 4 0.89 3.85 -6.39
N THR A 5 2.19 4.16 -6.23
CA THR A 5 2.90 3.95 -4.96
C THR A 5 2.32 4.86 -3.88
N LEU A 6 2.05 6.13 -4.19
CA LEU A 6 1.41 7.05 -3.26
C LEU A 6 -0.01 6.61 -2.90
N GLU A 7 -0.77 6.07 -3.85
CA GLU A 7 -2.09 5.48 -3.59
C GLU A 7 -2.01 4.29 -2.62
N LEU A 8 -1.05 3.39 -2.83
CA LEU A 8 -0.78 2.27 -1.92
C LEU A 8 -0.46 2.76 -0.51
N LEU A 9 0.47 3.71 -0.38
CA LEU A 9 0.86 4.25 0.93
C LEU A 9 -0.31 4.95 1.63
N THR A 10 -1.08 5.76 0.90
CA THR A 10 -2.28 6.44 1.42
C THR A 10 -3.31 5.42 1.89
N TRP A 11 -3.51 4.36 1.11
CA TRP A 11 -4.44 3.30 1.44
C TRP A 11 -4.03 2.56 2.71
N ILE A 12 -2.75 2.19 2.85
CA ILE A 12 -2.20 1.55 4.07
C ILE A 12 -2.23 2.52 5.27
N ALA A 13 -1.94 3.81 5.05
CA ALA A 13 -2.00 4.83 6.12
C ALA A 13 -3.39 4.98 6.72
N SER A 14 -4.43 4.81 5.89
CA SER A 14 -5.81 5.00 6.31
C SER A 14 -6.20 4.04 7.43
N ARG A 15 -5.79 2.77 7.33
CA ARG A 15 -6.02 1.73 8.34
C ARG A 15 -4.93 0.66 8.27
N PRO A 16 -4.43 0.16 9.41
CA PRO A 16 -3.57 -1.02 9.42
C PRO A 16 -4.35 -2.19 8.81
N ARG A 17 -3.76 -2.83 7.80
CA ARG A 17 -4.37 -3.95 7.08
C ARG A 17 -3.42 -5.12 7.02
N THR A 18 -3.98 -6.29 6.80
CA THR A 18 -3.18 -7.50 6.64
C THR A 18 -2.54 -7.56 5.26
N TYR A 19 -1.46 -8.32 5.14
CA TYR A 19 -0.83 -8.65 3.87
C TYR A 19 -1.83 -9.32 2.92
N ALA A 20 -2.70 -10.21 3.44
CA ALA A 20 -3.73 -10.86 2.65
C ALA A 20 -4.69 -9.84 2.02
N GLU A 21 -5.27 -8.93 2.82
CA GLU A 21 -6.16 -7.89 2.30
C GLU A 21 -5.44 -6.97 1.29
N THR A 22 -4.18 -6.64 1.56
CA THR A 22 -3.36 -5.81 0.67
C THR A 22 -3.15 -6.51 -0.67
N MET A 23 -2.77 -7.79 -0.64
CA MET A 23 -2.59 -8.58 -1.84
C MET A 23 -3.90 -8.80 -2.59
N GLU A 24 -5.02 -9.01 -1.92
CA GLU A 24 -6.34 -9.16 -2.58
C GLU A 24 -6.78 -7.86 -3.28
N ALA A 25 -6.64 -6.71 -2.61
CA ALA A 25 -6.99 -5.41 -3.19
C ALA A 25 -6.10 -5.04 -4.40
N TRP A 26 -4.82 -5.39 -4.35
CA TRP A 26 -3.84 -5.01 -5.38
C TRP A 26 -3.66 -6.06 -6.49
N ARG A 27 -3.93 -7.35 -6.23
CA ARG A 27 -3.85 -8.44 -7.23
C ARG A 27 -5.05 -8.41 -8.20
N THR A 28 -6.22 -7.94 -7.75
CA THR A 28 -7.43 -7.83 -8.58
C THR A 28 -7.36 -6.70 -9.60
N ASN A 29 -6.56 -5.66 -9.31
CA ASN A 29 -6.31 -4.56 -10.24
C ASN A 29 -5.02 -4.82 -11.06
N CYS A 30 -5.19 -5.37 -12.28
CA CYS A 30 -4.20 -5.57 -13.36
C CYS A 30 -2.88 -4.77 -13.29
N PRO A 31 -1.79 -5.30 -13.89
CA PRO A 31 -0.59 -5.78 -13.18
C PRO A 31 0.04 -4.70 -12.29
N ARG A 32 -0.53 -4.45 -11.10
CA ARG A 32 0.05 -3.56 -10.09
C ARG A 32 0.99 -4.27 -9.10
N HIS A 33 1.30 -5.54 -9.34
CA HIS A 33 2.35 -6.28 -8.63
C HIS A 33 3.68 -5.51 -8.51
N PRO A 34 4.19 -4.82 -9.55
CA PRO A 34 5.43 -4.07 -9.42
C PRO A 34 5.35 -2.92 -8.41
N VAL A 35 4.17 -2.36 -8.11
CA VAL A 35 4.04 -1.23 -7.18
C VAL A 35 4.24 -1.68 -5.73
N TRP A 36 3.65 -2.82 -5.37
CA TRP A 36 3.84 -3.42 -4.03
C TRP A 36 5.30 -3.83 -3.83
N GLU A 37 5.88 -4.49 -4.82
CA GLU A 37 7.25 -4.97 -4.77
C GLU A 37 8.25 -3.81 -4.71
N ASP A 38 8.06 -2.76 -5.52
CA ASP A 38 8.85 -1.53 -5.49
C ASP A 38 8.71 -0.82 -4.15
N ALA A 39 7.50 -0.69 -3.59
CA ALA A 39 7.32 -0.08 -2.26
C ALA A 39 8.03 -0.86 -1.13
N CYS A 40 8.08 -2.19 -1.24
CA CYS A 40 8.77 -3.06 -0.30
C CYS A 40 10.30 -2.95 -0.48
N ILE A 41 10.80 -2.97 -1.73
CA ILE A 41 12.22 -2.79 -2.08
C ILE A 41 12.72 -1.39 -1.67
N GLU A 42 11.91 -0.37 -1.93
CA GLU A 42 12.19 1.01 -1.51
C GLU A 42 12.09 1.18 0.01
N GLY A 43 11.60 0.19 0.76
CA GLY A 43 11.45 0.25 2.21
C GLY A 43 10.46 1.33 2.65
N LEU A 44 9.40 1.55 1.88
CA LEU A 44 8.29 2.47 2.18
C LEU A 44 7.22 1.78 3.03
N VAL A 45 7.06 0.47 2.84
CA VAL A 45 6.17 -0.40 3.62
C VAL A 45 6.98 -1.51 4.27
N GLU A 46 6.51 -1.99 5.40
CA GLU A 46 7.08 -3.12 6.11
C GLU A 46 5.97 -4.09 6.49
N VAL A 47 6.23 -5.40 6.35
CA VAL A 47 5.31 -6.44 6.79
C VAL A 47 5.77 -6.91 8.17
N VAL A 48 5.01 -6.53 9.19
CA VAL A 48 5.22 -6.92 10.58
C VAL A 48 4.41 -8.17 10.83
N ASP A 49 5.03 -9.16 11.48
CA ASP A 49 4.55 -10.55 11.56
C ASP A 49 4.63 -11.22 10.18
N SER A 50 5.36 -12.34 10.03
CA SER A 50 5.47 -13.08 8.76
C SER A 50 4.53 -14.29 8.71
N GLY A 51 3.47 -14.26 9.52
CA GLY A 51 2.51 -15.35 9.70
C GLY A 51 1.15 -15.07 9.05
N PRO A 52 0.11 -15.83 9.38
CA PRO A 52 -1.26 -15.58 8.91
C PRO A 52 -1.81 -14.22 9.38
N THR A 53 -1.17 -13.61 10.38
CA THR A 53 -1.48 -12.28 10.93
C THR A 53 -0.56 -11.18 10.42
N SER A 54 0.17 -11.45 9.32
CA SER A 54 1.06 -10.49 8.69
C SER A 54 0.34 -9.17 8.45
N THR A 55 0.82 -8.10 9.08
CA THR A 55 0.24 -6.77 9.02
C THR A 55 1.18 -5.84 8.27
N VAL A 56 0.63 -5.07 7.34
CA VAL A 56 1.39 -4.09 6.57
C VAL A 56 1.35 -2.75 7.27
N VAL A 57 2.53 -2.20 7.56
CA VAL A 57 2.70 -0.89 8.17
C VAL A 57 3.57 0.01 7.32
N LEU A 58 3.40 1.32 7.47
CA LEU A 58 4.27 2.30 6.83
C LEU A 58 5.56 2.48 7.62
N THR A 59 6.67 2.49 6.91
CA THR A 59 7.96 2.86 7.49
C THR A 59 8.04 4.39 7.66
N PRO A 60 9.02 4.90 8.41
CA PRO A 60 9.27 6.34 8.49
C PRO A 60 9.47 6.99 7.11
N ARG A 61 10.05 6.26 6.14
CA ARG A 61 10.22 6.72 4.76
C ARG A 61 8.90 6.76 4.01
N GLY A 62 8.06 5.74 4.14
CA GLY A 62 6.72 5.75 3.55
C GLY A 62 5.85 6.89 4.08
N ASN A 63 5.93 7.15 5.39
CA ASN A 63 5.22 8.25 6.01
C ASN A 63 5.73 9.63 5.55
N ALA A 64 7.05 9.79 5.37
CA ALA A 64 7.63 11.01 4.82
C ALA A 64 7.25 11.22 3.35
N ALA A 65 7.17 10.16 2.55
CA ALA A 65 6.70 10.22 1.16
C ALA A 65 5.23 10.61 1.06
N LEU A 66 4.40 10.17 2.01
CA LEU A 66 2.98 10.52 2.11
C LEU A 66 2.74 11.95 2.63
N ALA A 67 3.59 12.43 3.54
CA ALA A 67 3.50 13.77 4.09
C ALA A 67 3.75 14.87 3.04
N ALA A 68 4.37 14.52 1.91
CA ALA A 68 4.37 15.36 0.72
C ALA A 68 2.97 15.29 0.08
N PRO A 69 2.19 16.38 0.06
CA PRO A 69 0.76 16.34 -0.26
C PRO A 69 0.52 15.74 -1.66
N PRO A 70 -0.11 14.56 -1.78
CA PRO A 70 -0.60 14.10 -3.05
C PRO A 70 -1.92 14.84 -3.32
N LEU A 71 -1.95 15.59 -4.42
CA LEU A 71 -3.17 16.22 -4.90
C LEU A 71 -4.20 15.12 -5.19
N SER A 72 -5.23 15.02 -4.34
CA SER A 72 -6.50 14.30 -4.56
C SER A 72 -6.39 12.92 -5.20
N LEU A 73 -6.08 11.89 -4.41
CA LEU A 73 -6.23 10.50 -4.82
C LEU A 73 -7.50 9.94 -4.15
N SER A 74 -8.59 9.88 -4.91
CA SER A 74 -9.77 9.12 -4.52
C SER A 74 -9.39 7.64 -4.50
N PRO A 75 -9.71 6.87 -3.44
CA PRO A 75 -9.40 5.45 -3.41
C PRO A 75 -10.05 4.74 -4.61
N PRO A 76 -9.43 3.70 -5.19
CA PRO A 76 -10.12 2.86 -6.15
C PRO A 76 -11.34 2.28 -5.42
N SER A 77 -12.53 2.64 -5.89
CA SER A 77 -13.78 2.10 -5.38
C SER A 77 -13.68 0.59 -5.31
N LEU A 78 -13.75 0.07 -4.08
CA LEU A 78 -14.01 -1.32 -3.79
C LEU A 78 -15.50 -1.56 -4.10
N ASP A 79 -15.83 -1.62 -5.39
CA ASP A 79 -17.12 -2.17 -5.80
C ASP A 79 -17.02 -3.67 -5.60
N GLY A 80 -17.74 -4.16 -4.59
CA GLY A 80 -17.81 -5.56 -4.26
C GLY A 80 -18.61 -6.32 -5.32
N GLN A 81 -17.95 -7.26 -5.98
CA GLN A 81 -18.54 -8.48 -6.51
C GLN A 81 -17.45 -9.53 -6.77
#